data_AF-A0AAD6Z241-F1
#
_entry.id   AF-A0AAD6Z241-F1
#
_cell.length_a   1.000
_cell.length_b   1.000
_cell.length_c   1.000
_cell.angle_alpha   90.00
_cell.angle_beta   90.00
_cell.angle_gamma   90.00
#
_symmetry.space_group_name_H-M   'P 1'
#
loop_
_entity.id
_entity.type
_entity.pdbx_description
1 polymer ?
#
loop_
_entity_poly.entity_id
_entity_poly.type
_entity_poly.pdbx_seq_one_letter_code
_entity_poly.pdbx_strand_id
1 'polypeptide(L)'
;RTQILNIVNAVWDDGLFITFGLLPHIIAPNSAVYRTDRCLETIRHAKKAPVLFIWMRVSDLLLQFSFPNAVYAVAFFTPGSAPFQCVDMSYILLRFMDKYIRSGNYNRFNLVSLSYKLGPSGTFGVLLFDERLRTAYHQARVRARASQNSFRRQYDHPISTWPSNSIFLKGADVVAQLMRNAR
;
A
#
# COMPACT_ATOMS: atom_id res chain seq x y z
N ARG A 1 8.33 6.53 -12.34
CA ARG A 1 8.26 6.57 -10.86
C ARG A 1 7.63 7.87 -10.36
N THR A 2 8.13 9.05 -10.73
CA THR A 2 7.57 10.37 -10.34
C THR A 2 6.09 10.54 -10.68
N GLN A 3 5.66 10.11 -11.87
CA GLN A 3 4.24 10.18 -12.27
C GLN A 3 3.31 9.36 -11.36
N ILE A 4 3.74 8.18 -10.91
CA ILE A 4 2.98 7.34 -9.96
C ILE A 4 2.80 8.10 -8.64
N LEU A 5 3.87 8.70 -8.12
CA LEU A 5 3.82 9.48 -6.88
C LEU A 5 2.86 10.67 -7.01
N ASN A 6 2.93 11.41 -8.12
CA ASN A 6 2.06 12.56 -8.36
C ASN A 6 0.58 12.16 -8.37
N ILE A 7 0.22 11.08 -9.08
CA ILE A 7 -1.16 10.59 -9.14
C ILE A 7 -1.64 10.09 -7.77
N VAL A 8 -0.80 9.34 -7.05
CA VAL A 8 -1.16 8.82 -5.73
C VAL A 8 -1.35 9.97 -4.74
N ASN A 9 -0.51 11.01 -4.77
CA ASN A 9 -0.65 12.17 -3.90
C ASN A 9 -1.83 13.07 -4.28
N ALA A 10 -2.22 13.11 -5.56
CA ALA A 10 -3.35 13.91 -6.04
C ALA A 10 -4.73 13.27 -5.82
N VAL A 11 -4.81 11.98 -5.44
CA VAL A 11 -6.08 11.25 -5.28
C VAL A 11 -7.08 11.91 -4.34
N TRP A 12 -6.59 12.66 -3.35
CA TRP A 12 -7.46 13.38 -2.44
C TRP A 12 -8.23 14.50 -3.14
N ASP A 13 -7.58 15.20 -4.06
CA ASP A 13 -8.14 16.33 -4.79
C ASP A 13 -8.90 15.87 -6.05
N ASP A 14 -8.31 14.94 -6.81
CA ASP A 14 -8.85 14.46 -8.08
C ASP A 14 -9.89 13.33 -7.91
N GLY A 15 -9.90 12.69 -6.74
CA GLY A 15 -10.75 11.56 -6.43
C GLY A 15 -10.24 10.22 -6.98
N LEU A 16 -10.65 9.15 -6.30
CA LEU A 16 -10.21 7.78 -6.57
C LEU A 16 -10.60 7.29 -7.97
N PHE A 17 -11.78 7.68 -8.47
CA PHE A 17 -12.28 7.19 -9.76
C PHE A 17 -11.47 7.69 -10.96
N ILE A 18 -11.04 8.96 -10.92
CA ILE A 18 -10.25 9.59 -11.98
C ILE A 18 -8.84 8.99 -11.97
N THR A 19 -8.17 9.07 -10.82
CA THR A 19 -6.79 8.59 -10.65
C THR A 19 -6.62 7.10 -10.92
N PHE A 20 -7.61 6.27 -10.56
CA PHE A 20 -7.60 4.83 -10.86
C PHE A 20 -7.65 4.52 -12.35
N GLY A 21 -8.24 5.39 -13.17
CA GLY A 21 -8.23 5.23 -14.62
C GLY A 21 -6.85 5.42 -15.25
N LEU A 22 -5.92 6.09 -14.57
CA LEU A 22 -4.60 6.44 -15.10
C LEU A 22 -3.51 5.52 -14.58
N LEU A 23 -3.57 5.18 -13.28
CA LEU A 23 -2.47 4.54 -12.58
C LEU A 23 -2.06 3.15 -13.13
N PRO A 24 -2.99 2.25 -13.48
CA PRO A 24 -2.63 0.94 -14.05
C PRO A 24 -1.82 1.06 -15.34
N HIS A 25 -2.17 2.00 -16.22
CA HIS A 25 -1.46 2.25 -17.48
C HIS A 25 -0.03 2.75 -17.27
N ILE A 26 0.22 3.46 -16.16
CA ILE A 26 1.56 3.97 -15.84
C ILE A 26 2.42 2.91 -15.17
N ILE A 27 1.81 2.01 -14.39
CA ILE A 27 2.52 0.90 -13.73
C ILE A 27 3.02 -0.13 -14.76
N ALA A 28 2.19 -0.44 -15.75
CA ALA A 28 2.51 -1.43 -16.78
C ALA A 28 2.08 -0.92 -18.17
N PRO A 29 2.81 0.06 -18.74
CA PRO A 29 2.47 0.63 -20.03
C PRO A 29 2.55 -0.44 -21.12
N ASN A 30 1.52 -0.51 -21.97
CA ASN A 30 1.45 -1.43 -23.12
C ASN A 30 1.64 -2.92 -22.76
N SER A 31 1.34 -3.33 -21.53
CA SER A 31 1.46 -4.74 -21.15
C SER A 31 0.41 -5.59 -21.84
N ALA A 32 0.84 -6.64 -22.53
CA ALA A 32 -0.03 -7.70 -23.03
C ALA A 32 -0.50 -8.67 -21.91
N VAL A 33 0.13 -8.59 -20.73
CA VAL A 33 -0.11 -9.52 -19.61
C VAL A 33 -1.07 -8.92 -18.58
N TYR A 34 -1.03 -7.60 -18.39
CA TYR A 34 -1.78 -6.93 -17.34
C TYR A 34 -2.94 -6.14 -17.89
N ARG A 35 -4.11 -6.30 -17.25
CA ARG A 35 -5.23 -5.41 -17.48
C ARG A 35 -4.90 -4.02 -16.95
N THR A 36 -5.22 -3.04 -17.77
CA THR A 36 -5.06 -1.62 -17.44
C THR A 36 -6.34 -0.84 -17.68
N ASP A 37 -7.36 -1.49 -18.23
CA ASP A 37 -8.62 -0.89 -18.61
C ASP A 37 -9.52 -0.52 -17.42
N ARG A 38 -10.19 0.62 -17.54
CA ARG A 38 -11.16 1.13 -16.56
C ARG A 38 -12.57 0.66 -16.87
N CYS A 39 -12.83 -0.65 -16.76
CA CYS A 39 -14.18 -1.19 -16.86
C CYS A 39 -14.77 -1.54 -15.48
N LEU A 40 -16.08 -1.78 -15.44
CA LEU A 40 -16.79 -2.08 -14.19
C LEU A 40 -16.29 -3.37 -13.52
N GLU A 41 -15.86 -4.35 -14.33
CA GLU A 41 -15.31 -5.61 -13.86
C GLU A 41 -13.98 -5.39 -13.12
N THR A 42 -13.03 -4.64 -13.71
CA THR A 42 -11.72 -4.36 -13.10
C THR A 42 -11.87 -3.57 -11.80
N ILE A 43 -12.78 -2.59 -11.77
CA ILE A 43 -13.10 -1.84 -10.54
C ILE A 43 -13.67 -2.77 -9.45
N ARG A 44 -14.63 -3.64 -9.81
CA ARG A 44 -15.25 -4.57 -8.85
C ARG A 44 -14.26 -5.60 -8.32
N HIS A 45 -13.34 -6.06 -9.18
CA HIS A 45 -12.27 -6.97 -8.81
C HIS A 45 -11.34 -6.30 -7.79
N ALA A 46 -10.78 -5.14 -8.15
CA ALA A 46 -9.79 -4.46 -7.32
C ALA A 46 -10.34 -4.02 -5.96
N LYS A 47 -11.63 -3.67 -5.88
CA LYS A 47 -12.32 -3.37 -4.60
C LYS A 47 -12.30 -4.53 -3.61
N LYS A 48 -12.18 -5.77 -4.08
CA LYS A 48 -12.16 -7.00 -3.27
C LYS A 48 -10.75 -7.53 -3.04
N ALA A 49 -9.74 -6.95 -3.70
CA ALA A 49 -8.36 -7.40 -3.62
C ALA A 49 -7.87 -7.42 -2.17
N PRO A 50 -7.36 -8.56 -1.67
CA PRO A 50 -6.76 -8.62 -0.36
C PRO A 50 -5.48 -7.80 -0.34
N VAL A 51 -5.19 -7.16 0.77
CA VAL A 51 -3.88 -6.54 1.01
C VAL A 51 -3.53 -6.59 2.49
N LEU A 52 -2.27 -6.84 2.76
CA LEU A 52 -1.65 -6.76 4.07
C LEU A 52 -0.69 -5.58 4.07
N PHE A 53 -0.75 -4.77 5.12
CA PHE A 53 0.17 -3.66 5.36
C PHE A 53 0.93 -3.88 6.66
N ILE A 54 2.23 -3.58 6.64
CA ILE A 54 3.10 -3.54 7.82
C ILE A 54 3.58 -2.10 7.96
N TRP A 55 3.28 -1.50 9.09
CA TRP A 55 3.59 -0.11 9.39
C TRP A 55 4.88 -0.02 10.18
N MET A 56 5.79 0.86 9.78
CA MET A 56 7.07 1.03 10.46
C MET A 56 7.60 2.47 10.30
N ARG A 57 8.66 2.80 11.04
CA ARG A 57 9.47 3.99 10.73
C ARG A 57 10.53 3.63 9.71
N VAL A 58 10.98 4.60 8.94
CA VAL A 58 12.10 4.42 7.99
C VAL A 58 13.37 4.01 8.73
N SER A 59 13.57 4.48 9.96
CA SER A 59 14.68 4.06 10.84
C SER A 59 14.69 2.56 11.14
N ASP A 60 13.53 1.91 11.05
CA ASP A 60 13.40 0.48 11.32
C ASP A 60 13.74 -0.36 10.07
N LEU A 61 13.80 0.29 8.90
CA LEU A 61 14.28 -0.35 7.68
C LEU A 61 15.81 -0.35 7.65
N LEU A 62 16.40 -1.52 7.44
CA LEU A 62 17.82 -1.66 7.13
C LEU A 62 18.08 -1.26 5.67
N LEU A 63 17.81 0.00 5.32
CA LEU A 63 18.10 0.54 3.99
C LEU A 63 19.57 0.96 3.92
N GLN A 64 20.22 0.60 2.81
CA GLN A 64 21.57 1.08 2.49
C GLN A 64 21.57 2.56 2.02
N PHE A 65 20.39 3.16 1.86
CA PHE A 65 20.21 4.50 1.30
C PHE A 65 19.30 5.35 2.19
N SER A 66 19.65 6.63 2.33
CA SER A 66 18.81 7.63 2.99
C SER A 66 17.81 8.23 1.98
N PHE A 67 16.54 8.32 2.38
CA PHE A 67 15.52 9.01 1.62
C PHE A 67 15.21 10.33 2.32
N PRO A 68 15.75 11.47 1.85
CA PRO A 68 15.48 12.76 2.46
C PRO A 68 13.97 13.00 2.44
N ASN A 69 13.41 13.38 3.59
CA ASN A 69 11.98 13.60 3.85
C ASN A 69 11.12 12.35 4.09
N ALA A 70 11.65 11.13 4.00
CA ALA A 70 10.91 9.93 4.38
C ALA A 70 11.08 9.61 5.86
N VAL A 71 9.98 9.57 6.62
CA VAL A 71 9.98 9.27 8.07
C VAL A 71 9.28 7.95 8.36
N TYR A 72 8.20 7.67 7.64
CA TYR A 72 7.40 6.46 7.82
C TYR A 72 7.48 5.55 6.61
N ALA A 73 7.37 4.25 6.85
CA ALA A 73 7.29 3.27 5.79
C ALA A 73 6.09 2.34 6.00
N VAL A 74 5.49 1.92 4.90
CA VAL A 74 4.44 0.92 4.88
C VAL A 74 4.79 -0.12 3.83
N ALA A 75 5.21 -1.30 4.28
CA ALA A 75 5.35 -2.44 3.40
C ALA A 75 3.97 -3.03 3.12
N PHE A 76 3.73 -3.49 1.90
CA PHE A 76 2.47 -4.12 1.54
C PHE A 76 2.67 -5.38 0.72
N PHE A 77 1.69 -6.27 0.82
CA PHE A 77 1.53 -7.42 -0.04
C PHE A 77 0.08 -7.59 -0.44
N THR A 78 -0.18 -7.70 -1.73
CA THR A 78 -1.48 -8.09 -2.27
C THR A 78 -1.35 -9.41 -3.03
N PRO A 79 -1.96 -10.51 -2.55
CA PRO A 79 -1.98 -11.76 -3.28
C PRO A 79 -2.81 -11.61 -4.54
N GLY A 80 -2.34 -12.23 -5.62
CA GLY A 80 -3.01 -12.19 -6.91
C GLY A 80 -2.10 -12.60 -8.03
N SER A 81 -2.66 -12.86 -9.19
CA SER A 81 -1.93 -13.22 -10.40
C SER A 81 -2.27 -12.24 -11.52
N ALA A 82 -1.51 -12.32 -12.62
CA ALA A 82 -1.97 -11.74 -13.86
C ALA A 82 -3.40 -12.23 -14.18
N PRO A 83 -4.25 -11.39 -14.79
CA PRO A 83 -3.91 -10.07 -15.33
C PRO A 83 -4.21 -8.89 -14.38
N PHE A 84 -4.70 -9.11 -13.15
CA PHE A 84 -5.28 -8.04 -12.31
C PHE A 84 -4.29 -7.31 -11.39
N GLN A 85 -3.06 -7.80 -11.22
CA GLN A 85 -2.08 -7.26 -10.27
C GLN A 85 -1.85 -5.74 -10.37
N CYS A 86 -1.79 -5.19 -11.59
CA CYS A 86 -1.59 -3.74 -11.79
C CYS A 86 -2.81 -2.95 -11.35
N VAL A 87 -4.01 -3.47 -11.61
CA VAL A 87 -5.28 -2.88 -11.21
C VAL A 87 -5.41 -2.93 -9.68
N ASP A 88 -5.11 -4.07 -9.08
CA ASP A 88 -5.18 -4.27 -7.63
C ASP A 88 -4.22 -3.33 -6.90
N MET A 89 -2.94 -3.31 -7.33
CA MET A 89 -1.96 -2.40 -6.75
C MET A 89 -2.41 -0.94 -6.90
N SER A 90 -2.89 -0.53 -8.08
CA SER A 90 -3.37 0.83 -8.30
C SER A 90 -4.49 1.20 -7.34
N TYR A 91 -5.50 0.34 -7.21
CA TYR A 91 -6.61 0.56 -6.29
C TYR A 91 -6.12 0.66 -4.85
N ILE A 92 -5.23 -0.24 -4.43
CA ILE A 92 -4.67 -0.29 -3.08
C ILE A 92 -3.92 1.00 -2.75
N LEU A 93 -3.04 1.48 -3.64
CA LEU A 93 -2.28 2.71 -3.42
C LEU A 93 -3.20 3.92 -3.25
N LEU A 94 -4.17 4.07 -4.15
CA LEU A 94 -5.12 5.18 -4.14
C LEU A 94 -6.06 5.12 -2.92
N ARG A 95 -6.56 3.91 -2.61
CA ARG A 95 -7.45 3.68 -1.47
C ARG A 95 -6.72 3.86 -0.15
N PHE A 96 -5.42 3.57 -0.09
CA PHE A 96 -4.57 3.84 1.07
C PHE A 96 -4.63 5.31 1.47
N MET A 97 -4.32 6.20 0.52
CA MET A 97 -4.34 7.63 0.76
C MET A 97 -5.73 8.11 1.18
N ASP A 98 -6.78 7.82 0.40
CA ASP A 98 -8.15 8.29 0.69
C ASP A 98 -8.64 7.82 2.08
N LYS A 99 -8.42 6.54 2.42
CA LYS A 99 -8.89 5.98 3.69
C LYS A 99 -8.16 6.57 4.89
N TYR A 100 -6.84 6.70 4.84
CA TYR A 100 -6.06 7.12 6.00
C TYR A 100 -5.96 8.63 6.17
N ILE A 101 -6.14 9.41 5.09
CA ILE A 101 -6.37 10.86 5.22
C ILE A 101 -7.70 11.09 5.95
N ARG A 102 -8.79 10.43 5.55
CA ARG A 102 -10.09 10.56 6.25
C ARG A 102 -10.00 10.12 7.71
N SER A 103 -9.37 8.98 8.00
CA SER A 103 -9.27 8.51 9.39
C SER A 103 -8.33 9.37 10.24
N GLY A 104 -7.32 9.99 9.63
CA GLY A 104 -6.33 10.86 10.25
C GLY A 104 -6.82 12.28 10.50
N ASN A 105 -8.13 12.50 10.65
CA ASN A 105 -8.75 13.82 10.78
C ASN A 105 -8.42 14.75 9.59
N TYR A 106 -8.48 14.21 8.38
CA TYR A 106 -8.19 14.93 7.14
C TYR A 106 -6.76 15.48 7.03
N ASN A 107 -5.84 15.02 7.88
CA ASN A 107 -4.43 15.38 7.80
C ASN A 107 -3.80 14.72 6.57
N ARG A 108 -3.48 15.53 5.56
CA ARG A 108 -2.86 15.07 4.31
C ARG A 108 -1.39 14.72 4.54
N PHE A 109 -0.94 13.65 3.90
CA PHE A 109 0.45 13.20 3.89
C PHE A 109 0.87 12.82 2.48
N ASN A 110 2.17 12.83 2.21
CA ASN A 110 2.69 12.56 0.87
C ASN A 110 3.46 11.25 0.83
N LEU A 111 3.21 10.48 -0.21
CA LEU A 111 4.07 9.40 -0.66
C LEU A 111 5.31 10.03 -1.31
N VAL A 112 6.46 9.86 -0.66
CA VAL A 112 7.78 10.38 -1.06
C VAL A 112 8.46 9.42 -2.03
N SER A 113 8.31 8.12 -1.81
CA SER A 113 8.90 7.08 -2.66
C SER A 113 8.08 5.79 -2.59
N LEU A 114 8.18 5.00 -3.66
CA LEU A 114 7.49 3.72 -3.79
C LEU A 114 8.41 2.75 -4.52
N SER A 115 8.69 1.60 -3.93
CA SER A 115 9.32 0.45 -4.61
C SER A 115 8.34 -0.71 -4.65
N TYR A 116 8.21 -1.39 -5.79
CA TYR A 116 7.32 -2.54 -5.90
C TYR A 116 7.85 -3.59 -6.86
N LYS A 117 7.36 -4.82 -6.70
CA LYS A 117 7.64 -5.97 -7.56
C LYS A 117 6.34 -6.73 -7.81
N LEU A 118 6.01 -6.92 -9.08
CA LEU A 118 4.97 -7.85 -9.51
C LEU A 118 5.60 -9.24 -9.60
N GLY A 119 5.09 -10.19 -8.81
CA GLY A 119 5.60 -11.56 -8.76
C GLY A 119 4.52 -12.58 -9.07
N PRO A 120 4.87 -13.89 -9.17
CA PRO A 120 3.89 -14.93 -9.52
C PRO A 120 2.74 -15.07 -8.50
N SER A 121 3.00 -14.81 -7.22
CA SER A 121 2.03 -14.97 -6.13
C SER A 121 1.31 -13.70 -5.72
N GLY A 122 1.71 -12.54 -6.27
CA GLY A 122 1.15 -11.26 -5.89
C GLY A 122 2.10 -10.10 -6.11
N THR A 123 1.67 -8.93 -5.63
CA THR A 123 2.47 -7.71 -5.67
C THR A 123 2.98 -7.38 -4.28
N PHE A 124 4.28 -7.10 -4.21
CA PHE A 124 4.96 -6.65 -3.01
C PHE A 124 5.44 -5.22 -3.21
N GLY A 125 5.44 -4.42 -2.16
CA GLY A 125 6.07 -3.10 -2.25
C GLY A 125 6.27 -2.42 -0.91
N VAL A 126 6.99 -1.31 -0.96
CA VAL A 126 7.23 -0.42 0.18
C VAL A 126 6.90 0.99 -0.24
N LEU A 127 6.04 1.61 0.57
CA LEU A 127 5.62 2.99 0.49
C LEU A 127 6.40 3.79 1.53
N LEU A 128 7.08 4.85 1.10
CA LEU A 128 7.78 5.77 1.99
C LEU A 128 7.03 7.09 2.05
N PHE A 129 6.74 7.55 3.26
CA PHE A 129 5.91 8.72 3.52
C PHE A 129 6.67 9.77 4.34
N ASP A 130 6.23 11.02 4.18
CA ASP A 130 6.69 12.13 5.00
C ASP A 130 6.19 12.06 6.46
N GLU A 131 6.66 13.00 7.28
CA GLU A 131 6.29 13.13 8.69
C GLU A 131 4.76 13.27 8.92
N ARG A 132 4.01 13.75 7.93
CA ARG A 132 2.57 14.01 8.10
C ARG A 132 1.75 12.72 8.23
N LEU A 133 2.31 11.55 7.89
CA LEU A 133 1.68 10.25 8.16
C LEU A 133 1.59 9.93 9.67
N ARG A 134 2.27 10.68 10.55
CA ARG A 134 2.33 10.44 12.00
C ARG A 134 0.99 10.09 12.63
N THR A 135 -0.07 10.83 12.31
CA THR A 135 -1.41 10.60 12.88
C THR A 135 -1.96 9.25 12.48
N ALA A 136 -1.92 8.90 11.19
CA ALA A 136 -2.38 7.61 10.69
C ALA A 136 -1.55 6.44 11.26
N TYR A 137 -0.24 6.61 11.34
CA TYR A 137 0.67 5.64 11.97
C TYR A 137 0.34 5.43 13.46
N HIS A 138 0.13 6.51 14.22
CA HIS A 138 -0.25 6.43 15.63
C HIS A 138 -1.58 5.70 15.82
N GLN A 139 -2.59 6.00 14.99
CA GLN A 139 -3.88 5.29 15.02
C GLN A 139 -3.72 3.80 14.71
N ALA A 140 -2.88 3.45 13.72
CA ALA A 140 -2.58 2.05 13.41
C ALA A 140 -1.94 1.33 14.61
N ARG A 141 -0.99 1.98 15.31
CA ARG A 141 -0.39 1.45 16.54
C ARG A 141 -1.40 1.23 17.66
N VAL A 142 -2.26 2.20 17.93
CA VAL A 142 -3.28 2.10 18.99
C VAL A 142 -4.25 0.96 18.68
N ARG A 143 -4.76 0.87 17.45
CA ARG A 143 -5.68 -0.20 17.03
C ARG A 143 -5.03 -1.58 17.07
N ALA A 144 -3.77 -1.68 16.65
CA ALA A 144 -3.00 -2.93 16.72
C ALA A 144 -2.79 -3.40 18.16
N ARG A 145 -2.50 -2.49 19.10
CA ARG A 145 -2.38 -2.81 20.54
C ARG A 145 -3.68 -3.31 21.14
N ALA A 146 -4.80 -2.70 20.74
CA ALA A 146 -6.13 -3.12 21.17
C ALA A 146 -6.67 -4.34 20.40
N SER A 147 -5.90 -4.92 19.47
CA SER A 147 -6.32 -6.01 18.56
C SER A 147 -7.68 -5.75 17.88
N GLN A 148 -7.97 -4.48 17.58
CA GLN A 148 -9.26 -4.06 17.06
C GLN A 148 -9.36 -4.26 15.55
N ASN A 149 -10.52 -4.72 15.11
CA ASN A 149 -10.86 -4.86 13.70
C ASN A 149 -9.83 -5.73 12.96
N SER A 150 -9.32 -5.22 11.84
CA SER A 150 -8.29 -5.86 11.01
C SER A 150 -6.86 -5.46 11.37
N PHE A 151 -6.64 -4.92 12.58
CA PHE A 151 -5.32 -4.56 13.07
C PHE A 151 -4.79 -5.61 14.06
N ARG A 152 -3.51 -5.91 13.94
CA ARG A 152 -2.75 -6.82 14.79
C ARG A 152 -1.36 -6.22 15.04
N ARG A 153 -0.66 -6.67 16.08
CA ARG A 153 0.73 -6.32 16.35
C ARG A 153 1.60 -7.55 16.15
N GLN A 154 2.71 -7.41 15.44
CA GLN A 154 3.72 -8.46 15.27
C GLN A 154 5.11 -7.82 15.30
N TYR A 155 6.01 -8.31 16.15
CA TYR A 155 7.36 -7.75 16.39
C TYR A 155 7.36 -6.21 16.52
N ASP A 156 6.44 -5.68 17.34
CA ASP A 156 6.26 -4.23 17.55
C ASP A 156 5.75 -3.38 16.39
N HIS A 157 5.56 -3.98 15.23
CA HIS A 157 4.97 -3.32 14.08
C HIS A 157 3.45 -3.52 14.05
N PRO A 158 2.67 -2.44 13.81
CA PRO A 158 1.27 -2.57 13.45
C PRO A 158 1.14 -3.28 12.11
N ILE A 159 0.21 -4.22 12.04
CA ILE A 159 -0.20 -4.88 10.82
C ILE A 159 -1.67 -4.58 10.61
N SER A 160 -2.07 -4.29 9.37
CA SER A 160 -3.47 -4.12 9.01
C SER A 160 -3.81 -4.82 7.71
N THR A 161 -4.98 -5.46 7.63
CA THR A 161 -5.43 -6.14 6.40
C THR A 161 -6.71 -5.53 5.83
N TRP A 162 -6.83 -5.50 4.50
CA TRP A 162 -8.07 -5.18 3.79
C TRP A 162 -8.45 -6.29 2.81
N PRO A 163 -9.75 -6.57 2.58
CA PRO A 163 -10.82 -6.33 3.55
C PRO A 163 -10.48 -6.97 4.92
N SER A 164 -11.26 -6.66 5.97
CA SER A 164 -10.91 -7.12 7.31
C SER A 164 -10.78 -8.65 7.37
N ASN A 165 -9.70 -9.14 8.01
CA ASN A 165 -9.39 -10.58 8.15
C ASN A 165 -9.22 -11.34 6.82
N SER A 166 -8.93 -10.64 5.72
CA SER A 166 -8.73 -11.26 4.41
C SER A 166 -7.46 -12.10 4.28
N ILE A 167 -6.44 -11.80 5.10
CA ILE A 167 -5.14 -12.46 5.06
C ILE A 167 -4.77 -12.92 6.46
N PHE A 168 -4.56 -14.23 6.59
CA PHE A 168 -3.99 -14.83 7.78
C PHE A 168 -2.50 -15.04 7.55
N LEU A 169 -1.67 -14.31 8.30
CA LEU A 169 -0.24 -14.58 8.34
C LEU A 169 -0.02 -15.91 9.08
N LYS A 170 0.21 -16.99 8.33
CA LYS A 170 0.69 -18.25 8.90
C LYS A 170 2.21 -18.20 8.95
N GLY A 171 2.75 -17.99 10.14
CA GLY A 171 4.19 -18.06 10.42
C GLY A 171 4.82 -16.74 10.86
N ALA A 172 5.80 -16.86 11.75
CA ALA A 172 6.64 -15.78 12.26
C ALA A 172 7.38 -15.02 11.15
N ASP A 173 7.71 -15.70 10.04
CA ASP A 173 8.69 -15.21 9.07
C ASP A 173 8.14 -14.37 7.91
N VAL A 174 6.83 -14.18 7.79
CA VAL A 174 6.28 -13.40 6.65
C VAL A 174 6.74 -11.95 6.69
N VAL A 175 6.85 -11.35 7.87
CA VAL A 175 7.42 -10.00 8.04
C VAL A 175 8.88 -9.99 7.58
N ALA A 176 9.68 -10.98 8.00
CA ALA A 176 11.08 -11.09 7.59
C ALA A 176 11.24 -11.35 6.08
N GLN A 177 10.32 -12.10 5.46
CA GLN A 177 10.32 -12.38 4.03
C GLN A 177 9.89 -11.16 3.21
N LEU A 178 8.90 -10.40 3.69
CA LEU A 178 8.49 -9.12 3.10
C LEU A 178 9.62 -8.10 3.15
N MET A 179 10.31 -8.01 4.29
CA MET A 179 11.45 -7.12 4.46
C MET A 179 12.67 -7.54 3.64
N ARG A 180 12.86 -8.85 3.40
CA ARG A 180 13.91 -9.37 2.50
C ARG A 180 13.61 -9.11 1.03
N ASN A 181 12.37 -9.30 0.58
CA ASN A 181 11.95 -9.11 -0.81
C ASN A 181 11.75 -7.65 -1.21
N ALA A 182 11.72 -6.73 -0.23
CA ALA A 182 11.65 -5.30 -0.43
C ALA A 182 13.02 -4.62 -0.66
N ARG A 183 14.12 -5.36 -0.48
CA ARG A 183 15.48 -4.95 -0.85
C ARG A 183 15.68 -5.06 -2.36
#